data_AF-A0A812N5K6-F1
#
_entry.id   AF-A0A812N5K6-F1
#
_cell.length_a   1.000
_cell.length_b   1.000
_cell.length_c   1.000
_cell.angle_alpha   90.00
_cell.angle_beta   90.00
_cell.angle_gamma   90.00
#
_symmetry.space_group_name_H-M   'P 1'
#
loop_
_entity.id
_entity.type
_entity.pdbx_description
1 polymer ?
#
loop_
_entity_poly.entity_id
_entity_poly.type
_entity_poly.pdbx_seq_one_letter_code
_entity_poly.pdbx_strand_id
1 'polypeptide(L)'
;MGDTDGHHFYLMSPRRHMISLFLGDGGVNVYNPNIYHEGLHRLQQNLLRERLADWTCPDLGELAHGACTASWGGWGDRFLQLGNWRLGALDTGHFGICHRNGINAHMYRHDGTVFPARNDPQLWRRPLGFPYGITFGKDFIQIGSFRIMAGDKNHMSISHPEFIGVNFRGHDATMWLGKETHDKAASEKWSGWWGEHANKDSAGRAGPTRVMYGDRVLQIGNFRIGQMDSGDDLLLTHVDGHLKHTVSRFTSSGQVHTNQDYNDFTRHVIYRPMQYHCSSLEDTSKPSPYQPTVVDSCPPCAL
;
A
#
# COMPACT_ATOMS: atom_id res chain seq x y z
N MET A 1 3.72 17.47 -18.94
CA MET A 1 3.73 18.42 -17.80
C MET A 1 5.06 18.26 -17.11
N GLY A 2 5.62 19.31 -16.51
CA GLY A 2 6.94 19.21 -15.88
C GLY A 2 7.21 20.38 -14.94
N ASP A 3 8.05 20.10 -13.95
CA ASP A 3 8.71 21.07 -13.08
C ASP A 3 10.18 21.14 -13.49
N THR A 4 10.69 22.34 -13.70
CA THR A 4 12.07 22.55 -14.18
C THR A 4 13.03 23.02 -13.09
N ASP A 5 12.53 23.63 -12.03
CA ASP A 5 13.37 24.35 -11.07
C ASP A 5 12.83 24.35 -9.63
N GLY A 6 11.80 23.55 -9.34
CA GLY A 6 11.16 23.50 -8.03
C GLY A 6 10.23 24.68 -7.74
N HIS A 7 10.08 25.60 -8.69
CA HIS A 7 9.30 26.82 -8.53
C HIS A 7 8.33 27.06 -9.69
N HIS A 8 8.42 26.31 -10.78
CA HIS A 8 7.62 26.58 -11.96
C HIS A 8 7.05 25.29 -12.55
N PHE A 9 5.72 25.23 -12.65
CA PHE A 9 5.01 24.09 -13.24
C PHE A 9 4.41 24.49 -14.59
N TYR A 10 4.62 23.66 -15.62
CA TYR A 10 4.22 23.96 -17.00
C TYR A 10 3.21 22.96 -17.56
N LEU A 11 2.19 23.51 -18.23
CA LEU A 11 1.34 22.79 -19.16
C LEU A 11 1.78 23.10 -20.58
N MET A 12 2.15 22.08 -21.34
CA MET A 12 2.51 22.21 -22.76
C MET A 12 1.61 21.33 -23.61
N SER A 13 1.29 21.80 -24.81
CA SER A 13 0.59 21.00 -25.82
C SER A 13 1.54 19.94 -26.40
N PRO A 14 1.00 18.86 -27.00
CA PRO A 14 1.80 17.88 -27.73
C PRO A 14 2.62 18.48 -28.88
N ARG A 15 2.22 19.66 -29.38
CA ARG A 15 2.95 20.43 -30.40
C ARG A 15 4.01 21.36 -29.81
N ARG A 16 4.38 21.19 -28.54
CA ARG A 16 5.42 21.96 -27.84
C ARG A 16 5.10 23.44 -27.67
N HIS A 17 3.81 23.79 -27.62
CA HIS A 17 3.38 25.14 -27.26
C HIS A 17 3.12 25.21 -25.77
N MET A 18 3.63 26.24 -25.10
CA MET A 18 3.29 26.50 -23.70
C MET A 18 1.82 26.94 -23.60
N ILE A 19 1.05 26.23 -22.80
CA ILE A 19 -0.37 26.51 -22.54
C ILE A 19 -0.49 27.39 -21.30
N SER A 20 0.21 27.05 -20.22
CA SER A 20 0.17 27.80 -18.96
C SER A 20 1.42 27.56 -18.13
N LEU A 21 1.85 28.60 -17.42
CA LEU A 21 2.93 28.57 -16.44
C LEU A 21 2.35 28.89 -15.07
N PHE A 22 2.59 28.01 -14.11
CA PHE A 22 2.23 28.18 -12.71
C PHE A 22 3.50 28.50 -11.94
N LEU A 23 3.51 29.66 -11.30
CA LEU A 23 4.60 30.17 -10.50
C LEU A 23 4.48 29.61 -9.07
N GLY A 24 5.61 29.43 -8.39
CA GLY A 24 5.68 28.85 -7.05
C GLY A 24 5.07 29.74 -5.95
N ASP A 25 4.71 30.97 -6.29
CA ASP A 25 3.94 31.89 -5.45
C ASP A 25 2.41 31.75 -5.64
N GLY A 26 1.96 30.80 -6.46
CA GLY A 26 0.55 30.58 -6.78
C GLY A 26 0.02 31.43 -7.93
N GLY A 27 0.86 32.27 -8.55
CA GLY A 27 0.52 33.02 -9.75
C GLY A 27 0.35 32.11 -10.97
N VAL A 28 -0.66 32.37 -11.80
CA VAL A 28 -0.83 31.71 -13.10
C VAL A 28 -0.54 32.71 -14.20
N ASN A 29 0.53 32.47 -14.94
CA ASN A 29 0.82 33.24 -16.14
C ASN A 29 0.22 32.49 -17.34
N VAL A 30 -0.98 32.93 -17.75
CA VAL A 30 -1.60 32.44 -18.98
C VAL A 30 -0.83 33.05 -20.14
N TYR A 31 -0.18 32.19 -20.93
CA TYR A 31 0.68 32.63 -22.02
C TYR A 31 -0.07 33.57 -22.98
N ASN A 32 0.32 34.85 -22.99
CA ASN A 32 -0.14 35.82 -23.98
C ASN A 32 0.91 35.90 -25.11
N PRO A 33 0.61 35.41 -26.32
CA PRO A 33 1.57 35.35 -27.42
C PRO A 33 2.07 36.73 -27.89
N ASN A 34 1.44 37.83 -27.45
CA ASN A 34 1.80 39.19 -27.83
C ASN A 34 2.78 39.88 -26.86
N ILE A 35 3.13 39.24 -25.73
CA ILE A 35 4.06 39.80 -24.74
C ILE A 35 5.35 39.00 -24.77
N TYR A 36 6.37 39.55 -25.42
CA TYR A 36 7.68 38.90 -25.56
C TYR A 36 8.48 39.06 -24.27
N HIS A 37 8.49 38.03 -23.41
CA HIS A 37 9.39 37.96 -22.25
C HIS A 37 10.59 37.07 -22.57
N GLU A 38 11.78 37.66 -22.71
CA GLU A 38 13.02 36.93 -22.99
C GLU A 38 13.32 35.80 -21.99
N GLY A 39 12.96 35.99 -20.72
CA GLY A 39 13.13 34.97 -19.68
C GLY A 39 12.30 33.70 -19.94
N LEU A 40 11.03 33.86 -20.34
CA LEU A 40 10.14 32.74 -20.67
C LEU A 40 10.60 32.01 -21.93
N HIS A 41 11.12 32.75 -22.92
CA HIS A 41 11.64 32.14 -24.14
C HIS A 41 12.90 31.30 -23.85
N ARG A 42 13.82 31.76 -22.98
CA ARG A 42 14.99 30.96 -22.57
C ARG A 42 14.60 29.69 -21.80
N LEU A 43 13.65 29.78 -20.87
CA LEU A 43 13.12 28.63 -20.13
C LEU A 43 12.44 27.62 -21.08
N GLN A 44 11.62 28.10 -22.02
CA GLN A 44 11.01 27.24 -23.04
C GLN A 44 12.06 26.55 -23.91
N GLN A 45 13.10 27.27 -24.36
CA GLN A 45 14.16 26.69 -25.17
C GLN A 45 14.99 25.65 -24.39
N ASN A 46 15.20 25.86 -23.08
CA ASN A 46 15.86 24.88 -22.22
C ASN A 46 15.02 23.61 -22.09
N LEU A 47 13.72 23.73 -21.82
CA LEU A 47 12.77 22.60 -21.79
C LEU A 47 12.67 21.82 -23.10
N LEU A 48 12.74 22.51 -24.24
CA LEU A 48 12.69 21.87 -25.56
C LEU A 48 13.99 21.13 -25.91
N ARG A 49 15.09 21.48 -25.23
CA ARG A 49 16.43 20.87 -25.36
C ARG A 49 16.69 19.81 -24.31
N GLU A 50 16.04 19.90 -23.15
CA GLU A 50 15.99 18.80 -22.21
C GLU A 50 15.38 17.61 -22.93
N ARG A 51 16.18 16.53 -23.04
CA ARG A 51 15.63 15.24 -23.43
C ARG A 51 14.45 15.02 -22.49
N LEU A 52 13.28 14.72 -23.04
CA LEU A 52 12.27 14.03 -22.26
C LEU A 52 13.03 12.93 -21.52
N ALA A 53 12.95 12.97 -20.20
CA ALA A 53 13.19 11.83 -19.35
C ALA A 53 13.01 10.53 -20.17
N ASP A 54 14.12 9.85 -20.53
CA ASP A 54 14.05 8.53 -21.18
C ASP A 54 13.33 7.50 -20.27
N TRP A 55 13.01 7.92 -19.04
CA TRP A 55 12.12 7.31 -18.07
C TRP A 55 10.66 7.79 -18.23
N THR A 56 10.08 7.69 -19.42
CA THR A 56 8.64 7.41 -19.49
C THR A 56 8.46 5.95 -19.10
N CYS A 57 8.48 5.67 -17.80
CA CYS A 57 8.07 4.36 -17.33
C CYS A 57 6.64 4.11 -17.82
N PRO A 58 6.34 2.91 -18.35
CA PRO A 58 4.96 2.45 -18.41
C PRO A 58 4.40 2.63 -17.00
N ASP A 59 3.40 3.50 -16.88
CA ASP A 59 2.56 3.76 -15.71
C ASP A 59 3.28 4.05 -14.37
N LEU A 60 3.20 5.31 -13.93
CA LEU A 60 3.55 5.78 -12.57
C LEU A 60 2.97 4.88 -11.45
N GLY A 61 1.84 4.21 -11.70
CA GLY A 61 1.25 3.23 -10.79
C GLY A 61 2.08 1.94 -10.66
N GLU A 62 2.78 1.50 -11.70
CA GLU A 62 3.67 0.33 -11.66
C GLU A 62 4.99 0.64 -10.97
N LEU A 63 5.49 1.88 -11.08
CA LEU A 63 6.66 2.32 -10.32
C LEU A 63 6.36 2.52 -8.83
N ALA A 64 5.18 3.07 -8.50
CA ALA A 64 4.80 3.24 -7.10
C ALA A 64 4.47 1.89 -6.47
N HIS A 65 3.71 1.03 -7.16
CA HIS A 65 3.05 -0.13 -6.53
C HIS A 65 3.52 -1.51 -7.03
N GLY A 66 4.58 -1.55 -7.85
CA GLY A 66 5.13 -2.75 -8.49
C GLY A 66 4.45 -3.08 -9.82
N ALA A 67 5.13 -3.84 -10.68
CA ALA A 67 4.56 -4.32 -11.95
C ALA A 67 3.25 -5.06 -11.66
N CYS A 68 2.17 -4.67 -12.35
CA CYS A 68 0.82 -5.18 -12.14
C CYS A 68 0.67 -6.61 -12.68
N THR A 69 1.43 -7.57 -12.14
CA THR A 69 1.36 -8.97 -12.54
C THR A 69 0.68 -9.77 -11.43
N ALA A 70 -0.38 -10.48 -11.79
CA ALA A 70 -1.12 -11.36 -10.87
C ALA A 70 -0.21 -12.38 -10.16
N SER A 71 0.95 -12.69 -10.76
CA SER A 71 1.97 -13.59 -10.23
C SER A 71 2.78 -13.02 -9.07
N TRP A 72 2.99 -11.70 -9.01
CA TRP A 72 3.82 -11.07 -7.97
C TRP A 72 2.95 -10.34 -6.93
N GLY A 73 2.00 -9.55 -7.37
CA GLY A 73 1.16 -8.71 -6.52
C GLY A 73 0.40 -7.74 -7.41
N GLY A 74 -0.86 -7.48 -7.08
CA GLY A 74 -1.72 -6.67 -7.94
C GLY A 74 -2.71 -5.82 -7.17
N TRP A 75 -3.38 -4.92 -7.88
CA TRP A 75 -4.29 -3.94 -7.31
C TRP A 75 -5.53 -3.80 -8.18
N GLY A 76 -6.55 -3.14 -7.64
CA GLY A 76 -7.70 -2.66 -8.40
C GLY A 76 -8.61 -1.82 -7.51
N ASP A 77 -9.89 -1.70 -7.89
CA ASP A 77 -10.88 -0.94 -7.11
C ASP A 77 -11.02 -1.51 -5.69
N ARG A 78 -10.41 -0.83 -4.72
CA ARG A 78 -10.44 -1.10 -3.28
C ARG A 78 -10.07 -2.54 -2.93
N PHE A 79 -9.06 -3.10 -3.59
CA PHE A 79 -8.45 -4.35 -3.18
C PHE A 79 -6.96 -4.42 -3.53
N LEU A 80 -6.23 -5.22 -2.76
CA LEU A 80 -4.90 -5.71 -3.08
C LEU A 80 -4.96 -7.22 -3.35
N GLN A 81 -4.08 -7.70 -4.21
CA GLN A 81 -3.95 -9.09 -4.61
C GLN A 81 -2.56 -9.62 -4.26
N LEU A 82 -2.50 -10.74 -3.55
CA LEU A 82 -1.30 -11.49 -3.22
C LEU A 82 -1.47 -12.89 -3.84
N GLY A 83 -1.06 -13.02 -5.10
CA GLY A 83 -1.26 -14.22 -5.92
C GLY A 83 -2.75 -14.61 -6.03
N ASN A 84 -3.13 -15.75 -5.45
CA ASN A 84 -4.46 -16.33 -5.43
C ASN A 84 -5.39 -15.72 -4.37
N TRP A 85 -4.93 -14.73 -3.62
CA TRP A 85 -5.69 -14.08 -2.56
C TRP A 85 -5.91 -12.60 -2.86
N ARG A 86 -7.09 -12.10 -2.49
CA ARG A 86 -7.42 -10.68 -2.50
C ARG A 86 -7.87 -10.24 -1.12
N LEU A 87 -7.41 -9.07 -0.69
CA LEU A 87 -7.82 -8.41 0.53
C LEU A 87 -8.37 -7.04 0.16
N GLY A 88 -9.53 -6.66 0.67
CA GLY A 88 -10.09 -5.37 0.32
C GLY A 88 -11.53 -5.13 0.76
N ALA A 89 -11.99 -3.91 0.49
CA ALA A 89 -13.35 -3.48 0.83
C ALA A 89 -14.34 -4.00 -0.22
N LEU A 90 -15.22 -4.93 0.18
CA LEU A 90 -16.29 -5.48 -0.65
C LEU A 90 -17.37 -4.42 -0.93
N ASP A 91 -17.62 -3.54 0.04
CA ASP A 91 -18.42 -2.33 -0.07
C ASP A 91 -17.98 -1.34 1.05
N THR A 92 -18.80 -0.35 1.40
CA THR A 92 -18.49 0.58 2.49
C THR A 92 -18.52 -0.08 3.86
N GLY A 93 -19.29 -1.15 4.02
CA GLY A 93 -19.58 -1.82 5.27
C GLY A 93 -18.87 -3.17 5.45
N HIS A 94 -18.19 -3.72 4.45
CA HIS A 94 -17.59 -5.06 4.50
C HIS A 94 -16.16 -5.09 3.96
N PHE A 95 -15.26 -5.75 4.69
CA PHE A 95 -13.91 -6.08 4.27
C PHE A 95 -13.75 -7.59 4.12
N GLY A 96 -13.18 -8.05 3.00
CA GLY A 96 -13.04 -9.46 2.68
C GLY A 96 -11.60 -9.92 2.53
N ILE A 97 -11.35 -11.17 2.91
CA ILE A 97 -10.14 -11.94 2.57
C ILE A 97 -10.60 -13.09 1.65
N CYS A 98 -10.43 -12.91 0.35
CA CYS A 98 -11.02 -13.75 -0.70
C CYS A 98 -9.96 -14.58 -1.42
N HIS A 99 -10.17 -15.89 -1.52
CA HIS A 99 -9.39 -16.76 -2.39
C HIS A 99 -10.00 -16.86 -3.79
N ARG A 100 -9.16 -17.11 -4.82
CA ARG A 100 -9.56 -17.16 -6.24
C ARG A 100 -10.62 -18.21 -6.59
N ASN A 101 -10.81 -19.21 -5.73
CA ASN A 101 -11.87 -20.21 -5.90
C ASN A 101 -13.26 -19.66 -5.54
N GLY A 102 -13.36 -18.38 -5.15
CA GLY A 102 -14.62 -17.75 -4.80
C GLY A 102 -15.05 -17.99 -3.35
N ILE A 103 -14.13 -18.33 -2.44
CA ILE A 103 -14.38 -18.39 -1.00
C ILE A 103 -13.81 -17.15 -0.32
N ASN A 104 -14.63 -16.42 0.45
CA ASN A 104 -14.15 -15.48 1.46
C ASN A 104 -13.77 -16.29 2.70
N ALA A 105 -12.49 -16.38 3.06
CA ALA A 105 -12.10 -17.06 4.29
C ALA A 105 -12.60 -16.31 5.54
N HIS A 106 -12.59 -14.98 5.47
CA HIS A 106 -13.23 -14.13 6.48
C HIS A 106 -13.79 -12.87 5.83
N MET A 107 -14.90 -12.40 6.38
CA MET A 107 -15.44 -11.09 6.08
C MET A 107 -15.74 -10.32 7.38
N TYR A 108 -15.20 -9.12 7.49
CA TYR A 108 -15.37 -8.22 8.62
C TYR A 108 -16.38 -7.14 8.26
N ARG A 109 -17.45 -7.00 9.05
CA ARG A 109 -18.42 -5.91 8.87
C ARG A 109 -18.00 -4.68 9.68
N HIS A 110 -18.43 -3.51 9.23
CA HIS A 110 -18.20 -2.20 9.85
C HIS A 110 -18.76 -2.07 11.27
N ASP A 111 -19.62 -3.00 11.72
CA ASP A 111 -20.15 -3.07 13.09
C ASP A 111 -19.45 -4.15 13.94
N GLY A 112 -18.45 -4.81 13.37
CA GLY A 112 -17.66 -5.84 14.03
C GLY A 112 -18.14 -7.25 13.99
N THR A 113 -19.25 -7.48 13.32
CA THR A 113 -19.68 -8.83 13.02
C THR A 113 -18.65 -9.48 12.09
N VAL A 114 -18.12 -10.63 12.48
CA VAL A 114 -17.28 -11.45 11.63
C VAL A 114 -18.12 -12.54 11.00
N PHE A 115 -17.99 -12.68 9.70
CA PHE A 115 -18.63 -13.75 8.96
C PHE A 115 -17.57 -14.79 8.55
N PRO A 116 -17.82 -16.08 8.82
CA PRO A 116 -16.95 -17.17 8.39
C PRO A 116 -17.05 -17.39 6.87
N ALA A 117 -16.38 -18.44 6.40
CA ALA A 117 -16.38 -18.95 5.02
C ALA A 117 -17.70 -18.70 4.27
N ARG A 118 -17.65 -17.91 3.18
CA ARG A 118 -18.82 -17.67 2.32
C ARG A 118 -18.46 -17.32 0.89
N ASN A 119 -19.39 -17.60 -0.03
CA ASN A 119 -19.14 -17.44 -1.46
C ASN A 119 -19.42 -16.05 -1.98
N ASP A 120 -20.14 -15.22 -1.24
CA ASP A 120 -20.49 -13.86 -1.66
C ASP A 120 -20.52 -12.91 -0.45
N PRO A 121 -20.23 -11.61 -0.66
CA PRO A 121 -19.77 -10.98 -1.91
C PRO A 121 -18.28 -11.27 -2.23
N GLN A 122 -17.80 -11.01 -3.47
CA GLN A 122 -16.45 -11.42 -3.93
C GLN A 122 -15.62 -10.29 -4.56
N LEU A 123 -14.34 -10.18 -4.14
CA LEU A 123 -13.35 -9.27 -4.74
C LEU A 123 -12.89 -9.71 -6.13
N TRP A 124 -12.99 -11.01 -6.46
CA TRP A 124 -12.54 -11.56 -7.74
C TRP A 124 -13.39 -11.14 -8.96
N ARG A 125 -14.56 -10.54 -8.72
CA ARG A 125 -15.40 -9.96 -9.77
C ARG A 125 -14.86 -8.61 -10.29
N ARG A 126 -13.86 -8.02 -9.62
CA ARG A 126 -13.25 -6.75 -10.01
C ARG A 126 -11.99 -7.00 -10.85
N PRO A 127 -11.76 -6.28 -11.95
CA PRO A 127 -10.52 -6.43 -12.72
C PRO A 127 -9.31 -5.92 -11.94
N LEU A 128 -8.13 -6.41 -12.28
CA LEU A 128 -6.88 -5.74 -11.90
C LEU A 128 -6.82 -4.37 -12.60
N GLY A 129 -6.16 -3.41 -11.96
CA GLY A 129 -5.97 -2.07 -12.52
C GLY A 129 -5.47 -1.08 -11.49
N PHE A 130 -5.77 0.20 -11.74
CA PHE A 130 -5.38 1.29 -10.85
C PHE A 130 -5.89 1.04 -9.40
N PRO A 131 -5.08 1.32 -8.36
CA PRO A 131 -5.42 1.08 -6.95
C PRO A 131 -6.45 2.11 -6.43
N TYR A 132 -7.61 2.18 -7.07
CA TYR A 132 -8.66 3.14 -6.71
C TYR A 132 -9.14 2.92 -5.28
N GLY A 133 -9.25 4.01 -4.51
CA GLY A 133 -9.68 3.95 -3.11
C GLY A 133 -8.69 3.28 -2.17
N ILE A 134 -7.40 3.23 -2.53
CA ILE A 134 -6.32 2.76 -1.67
C ILE A 134 -5.42 3.94 -1.29
N THR A 135 -5.02 4.02 -0.04
CA THR A 135 -4.14 5.08 0.46
C THR A 135 -3.14 4.50 1.45
N PHE A 136 -1.92 4.97 1.41
CA PHE A 136 -0.83 4.49 2.27
C PHE A 136 -0.53 5.55 3.31
N GLY A 137 -0.38 5.12 4.55
CA GLY A 137 0.12 5.96 5.62
C GLY A 137 1.28 5.31 6.35
N LYS A 138 1.70 5.96 7.43
CA LYS A 138 2.79 5.45 8.27
C LYS A 138 2.24 4.28 9.08
N ASP A 139 2.73 3.08 8.77
CA ASP A 139 2.29 1.81 9.37
C ASP A 139 0.84 1.41 9.05
N PHE A 140 0.19 1.96 8.01
CA PHE A 140 -1.13 1.48 7.57
C PHE A 140 -1.37 1.54 6.07
N ILE A 141 -2.34 0.74 5.62
CA ILE A 141 -2.97 0.84 4.31
C ILE A 141 -4.47 1.03 4.52
N GLN A 142 -5.02 2.08 3.95
CA GLN A 142 -6.46 2.29 3.85
C GLN A 142 -6.96 1.72 2.53
N ILE A 143 -8.06 0.97 2.57
CA ILE A 143 -8.74 0.37 1.43
C ILE A 143 -10.24 0.66 1.58
N GLY A 144 -10.77 1.57 0.75
CA GLY A 144 -12.09 2.14 0.95
C GLY A 144 -12.22 2.79 2.33
N SER A 145 -13.21 2.36 3.10
CA SER A 145 -13.43 2.81 4.48
C SER A 145 -12.69 1.96 5.52
N PHE A 146 -11.89 0.99 5.12
CA PHE A 146 -11.17 0.11 6.05
C PHE A 146 -9.68 0.44 6.11
N ARG A 147 -9.03 0.18 7.25
CA ARG A 147 -7.58 0.27 7.42
C ARG A 147 -7.02 -1.06 7.89
N ILE A 148 -5.91 -1.50 7.29
CA ILE A 148 -5.00 -2.50 7.84
C ILE A 148 -3.82 -1.74 8.44
N MET A 149 -3.57 -1.86 9.74
CA MET A 149 -2.64 -0.98 10.46
C MET A 149 -1.80 -1.76 11.47
N ALA A 150 -0.49 -1.49 11.54
CA ALA A 150 0.39 -1.98 12.60
C ALA A 150 0.53 -0.90 13.70
N GLY A 151 -0.23 -1.04 14.79
CA GLY A 151 -0.33 0.00 15.83
C GLY A 151 0.93 0.16 16.64
N ASP A 152 1.64 -0.94 16.85
CA ASP A 152 2.96 -0.96 17.44
C ASP A 152 3.76 -2.17 16.93
N LYS A 153 4.82 -2.54 17.64
CA LYS A 153 5.64 -3.70 17.29
C LYS A 153 4.89 -5.02 17.40
N ASN A 154 3.76 -5.09 18.10
CA ASN A 154 3.11 -6.32 18.51
C ASN A 154 1.61 -6.38 18.22
N HIS A 155 1.00 -5.33 17.66
CA HIS A 155 -0.44 -5.29 17.37
C HIS A 155 -0.68 -4.84 15.93
N MET A 156 -1.42 -5.66 15.18
CA MET A 156 -1.98 -5.29 13.88
C MET A 156 -3.50 -5.27 13.97
N SER A 157 -4.16 -4.37 13.25
CA SER A 157 -5.61 -4.37 13.16
C SER A 157 -6.11 -4.26 11.72
N ILE A 158 -7.31 -4.77 11.49
CA ILE A 158 -8.18 -4.35 10.39
C ILE A 158 -9.32 -3.57 11.06
N SER A 159 -9.61 -2.33 10.65
CA SER A 159 -10.64 -1.50 11.31
C SER A 159 -11.40 -0.58 10.34
N HIS A 160 -12.57 -0.09 10.78
CA HIS A 160 -13.47 0.81 10.06
C HIS A 160 -13.73 2.07 10.91
N PRO A 161 -14.10 3.26 10.40
CA PRO A 161 -14.44 4.45 11.20
C PRO A 161 -15.49 4.24 12.30
N GLU A 162 -16.37 3.26 12.12
CA GLU A 162 -17.49 2.97 13.03
C GLU A 162 -17.21 1.84 14.03
N PHE A 163 -16.15 1.04 13.80
CA PHE A 163 -15.80 -0.09 14.67
C PHE A 163 -14.32 -0.50 14.61
N ILE A 164 -13.77 -0.99 15.74
CA ILE A 164 -12.45 -1.63 15.77
C ILE A 164 -12.60 -3.05 15.26
N GLY A 165 -12.28 -3.31 13.99
CA GLY A 165 -12.45 -4.62 13.36
C GLY A 165 -11.82 -5.80 14.13
N VAL A 166 -10.71 -6.33 13.63
CA VAL A 166 -10.00 -7.44 14.27
C VAL A 166 -8.62 -6.95 14.69
N ASN A 167 -8.17 -7.35 15.88
CA ASN A 167 -6.81 -7.13 16.33
C ASN A 167 -6.06 -8.46 16.40
N PHE A 168 -4.83 -8.43 15.91
CA PHE A 168 -3.90 -9.55 15.85
C PHE A 168 -2.71 -9.20 16.72
N ARG A 169 -2.46 -10.02 17.74
CA ARG A 169 -1.34 -9.88 18.64
C ARG A 169 -0.19 -10.76 18.18
N GLY A 170 0.96 -10.13 17.95
CA GLY A 170 2.12 -10.73 17.34
C GLY A 170 2.96 -11.60 18.27
N HIS A 171 2.77 -11.58 19.59
CA HIS A 171 3.66 -12.32 20.51
C HIS A 171 3.16 -13.72 20.89
N ASP A 172 1.84 -13.93 20.81
CA ASP A 172 1.12 -15.12 21.28
C ASP A 172 0.06 -15.56 20.25
N ALA A 173 0.08 -14.96 19.06
CA ALA A 173 -0.89 -15.20 18.00
C ALA A 173 -2.37 -15.06 18.41
N THR A 174 -2.66 -14.29 19.47
CA THR A 174 -4.04 -14.04 19.91
C THR A 174 -4.76 -13.14 18.92
N MET A 175 -5.99 -13.50 18.57
CA MET A 175 -6.89 -12.70 17.74
C MET A 175 -8.07 -12.22 18.57
N TRP A 176 -8.30 -10.91 18.62
CA TRP A 176 -9.45 -10.31 19.28
C TRP A 176 -10.44 -9.77 18.25
N LEU A 177 -11.67 -10.29 18.31
CA LEU A 177 -12.79 -9.83 17.49
C LEU A 177 -13.59 -8.83 18.31
N GLY A 178 -13.62 -7.55 17.90
CA GLY A 178 -14.07 -6.47 18.78
C GLY A 178 -15.55 -6.52 19.22
N LYS A 179 -16.38 -7.41 18.67
CA LYS A 179 -17.79 -7.62 19.11
C LYS A 179 -17.92 -8.76 20.12
N GLU A 180 -17.00 -9.72 20.09
CA GLU A 180 -17.10 -10.97 20.87
C GLU A 180 -16.21 -10.98 22.12
N THR A 181 -15.21 -10.10 22.20
CA THR A 181 -14.29 -10.08 23.35
C THR A 181 -14.67 -9.01 24.37
N HIS A 182 -14.73 -9.43 25.63
CA HIS A 182 -15.09 -8.66 26.84
C HIS A 182 -14.24 -7.41 27.13
N ASP A 183 -13.26 -7.09 26.28
CA ASP A 183 -12.33 -5.98 26.43
C ASP A 183 -12.44 -4.99 25.25
N LYS A 184 -13.57 -4.30 25.22
CA LYS A 184 -13.82 -3.16 24.31
C LYS A 184 -12.66 -2.16 24.37
N ALA A 185 -12.06 -1.95 25.55
CA ALA A 185 -10.96 -1.01 25.74
C ALA A 185 -9.67 -1.46 25.02
N ALA A 186 -9.34 -2.75 25.05
CA ALA A 186 -8.23 -3.29 24.26
C ALA A 186 -8.47 -3.11 22.75
N SER A 187 -9.70 -3.33 22.28
CA SER A 187 -10.02 -3.07 20.87
C SER A 187 -9.88 -1.58 20.54
N GLU A 188 -10.46 -0.67 21.33
CA GLU A 188 -10.42 0.79 21.11
C GLU A 188 -9.00 1.36 21.07
N LYS A 189 -8.06 0.78 21.81
CA LYS A 189 -6.67 1.21 21.84
C LYS A 189 -5.93 1.06 20.50
N TRP A 190 -6.27 0.03 19.73
CA TRP A 190 -5.50 -0.39 18.55
C TRP A 190 -6.23 -0.17 17.21
N SER A 191 -7.25 0.69 17.19
CA SER A 191 -7.94 1.04 15.96
C SER A 191 -7.05 1.88 15.04
N GLY A 192 -7.11 1.59 13.73
CA GLY A 192 -6.54 2.43 12.67
C GLY A 192 -7.14 3.84 12.57
N TRP A 193 -8.23 4.13 13.28
CA TRP A 193 -9.02 5.35 13.10
C TRP A 193 -9.17 6.20 14.36
N TRP A 194 -9.07 5.59 15.55
CA TRP A 194 -9.09 6.29 16.84
C TRP A 194 -8.16 5.60 17.84
N GLY A 195 -7.87 6.27 18.95
CA GLY A 195 -6.95 5.80 19.98
C GLY A 195 -5.55 6.40 19.85
N GLU A 196 -4.69 6.06 20.80
CA GLU A 196 -3.32 6.60 20.93
C GLU A 196 -2.45 6.36 19.69
N HIS A 197 -2.83 5.38 18.87
CA HIS A 197 -2.05 4.93 17.72
C HIS A 197 -2.58 5.48 16.38
N ALA A 198 -3.85 5.89 16.30
CA ALA A 198 -4.42 6.49 15.09
C ALA A 198 -3.90 7.91 14.79
N ASN A 199 -3.45 8.63 15.82
CA ASN A 199 -2.95 10.01 15.73
C ASN A 199 -1.43 10.13 15.72
N LYS A 200 -0.68 9.03 15.59
CA LYS A 200 0.79 9.11 15.44
C LYS A 200 1.21 9.72 14.09
N ASP A 201 0.25 10.00 13.23
CA ASP A 201 0.40 10.70 11.96
C ASP A 201 0.16 12.21 12.07
N SER A 202 -0.60 12.68 13.06
CA SER A 202 -0.93 14.10 13.23
C SER A 202 0.16 14.90 13.95
N ALA A 203 1.19 14.25 14.52
CA ALA A 203 2.27 14.88 15.29
C ALA A 203 3.58 15.10 14.51
N GLY A 204 3.51 15.40 13.20
CA GLY A 204 4.58 16.10 12.48
C GLY A 204 5.90 15.34 12.24
N ARG A 205 5.95 14.02 12.48
CA ARG A 205 7.07 13.18 12.02
C ARG A 205 6.56 12.19 10.98
N ALA A 206 6.29 12.70 9.78
CA ALA A 206 6.15 11.91 8.57
C ALA A 206 7.47 11.15 8.35
N GLY A 207 7.56 9.96 8.94
CA GLY A 207 8.62 9.01 8.64
C GLY A 207 8.22 8.22 7.39
N PRO A 208 9.18 7.53 6.74
CA PRO A 208 8.87 6.69 5.59
C PRO A 208 7.78 5.68 5.94
N THR A 209 6.91 5.40 4.97
CA THR A 209 5.88 4.37 5.12
C THR A 209 6.58 3.05 5.45
N ARG A 210 6.26 2.44 6.60
CA ARG A 210 6.74 1.09 6.96
C ARG A 210 5.92 -0.01 6.27
N VAL A 211 5.44 0.31 5.08
CA VAL A 211 4.69 -0.58 4.20
C VAL A 211 5.64 -0.99 3.08
N MET A 212 5.84 -2.30 2.90
CA MET A 212 6.74 -2.85 1.89
C MET A 212 6.05 -3.99 1.14
N TYR A 213 6.47 -4.24 -0.09
CA TYR A 213 5.92 -5.28 -0.95
C TYR A 213 7.00 -6.22 -1.44
N GLY A 214 6.63 -7.47 -1.69
CA GLY A 214 7.49 -8.48 -2.26
C GLY A 214 6.67 -9.50 -3.04
N ASP A 215 7.29 -10.61 -3.45
CA ASP A 215 6.61 -11.68 -4.16
C ASP A 215 5.47 -12.28 -3.32
N ARG A 216 4.23 -11.88 -3.65
CA ARG A 216 2.98 -12.28 -3.02
C ARG A 216 3.00 -12.06 -1.50
N VAL A 217 3.71 -11.02 -1.08
CA VAL A 217 3.85 -10.63 0.34
C VAL A 217 3.74 -9.11 0.48
N LEU A 218 3.09 -8.72 1.56
CA LEU A 218 2.94 -7.37 2.05
C LEU A 218 3.50 -7.32 3.47
N GLN A 219 4.32 -6.33 3.80
CA GLN A 219 4.74 -6.05 5.16
C GLN A 219 4.16 -4.70 5.62
N ILE A 220 3.64 -4.65 6.84
CA ILE A 220 3.24 -3.43 7.54
C ILE A 220 3.86 -3.48 8.94
N GLY A 221 4.82 -2.59 9.21
CA GLY A 221 5.55 -2.61 10.46
C GLY A 221 6.29 -3.94 10.68
N ASN A 222 5.93 -4.66 11.75
CA ASN A 222 6.49 -5.97 12.10
C ASN A 222 5.61 -7.14 11.59
N PHE A 223 4.56 -6.88 10.83
CA PHE A 223 3.64 -7.90 10.35
C PHE A 223 3.82 -8.14 8.86
N ARG A 224 3.75 -9.40 8.43
CA ARG A 224 3.69 -9.77 7.02
C ARG A 224 2.44 -10.57 6.71
N ILE A 225 1.76 -10.17 5.64
CA ILE A 225 0.64 -10.88 5.03
C ILE A 225 1.13 -11.44 3.71
N GLY A 226 1.03 -12.73 3.48
CA GLY A 226 1.52 -13.31 2.23
C GLY A 226 0.95 -14.67 1.91
N GLN A 227 0.87 -14.98 0.63
CA GLN A 227 0.43 -16.29 0.15
C GLN A 227 1.53 -17.33 0.35
N MET A 228 1.20 -18.55 0.79
CA MET A 228 2.13 -19.69 0.74
C MET A 228 2.50 -20.09 -0.70
N ASP A 229 3.61 -20.81 -0.86
CA ASP A 229 4.07 -21.25 -2.19
C ASP A 229 3.10 -22.21 -2.87
N SER A 230 2.38 -23.04 -2.10
CA SER A 230 1.30 -23.90 -2.61
C SER A 230 0.17 -23.08 -3.26
N GLY A 231 -0.03 -21.85 -2.78
CA GLY A 231 -1.09 -20.95 -3.22
C GLY A 231 -2.47 -21.20 -2.66
N ASP A 232 -2.62 -22.20 -1.81
CA ASP A 232 -3.88 -22.51 -1.14
C ASP A 232 -4.09 -21.71 0.13
N ASP A 233 -3.03 -21.16 0.73
CA ASP A 233 -3.11 -20.50 2.03
C ASP A 233 -2.56 -19.09 2.00
N LEU A 234 -3.15 -18.22 2.81
CA LEU A 234 -2.65 -16.89 3.14
C LEU A 234 -2.27 -16.88 4.61
N LEU A 235 -1.07 -16.37 4.90
CA LEU A 235 -0.56 -16.25 6.25
C LEU A 235 -0.49 -14.78 6.65
N LEU A 236 -0.91 -14.51 7.89
CA LEU A 236 -0.49 -13.36 8.66
C LEU A 236 0.59 -13.83 9.63
N THR A 237 1.77 -13.25 9.54
CA THR A 237 2.94 -13.58 10.35
C THR A 237 3.46 -12.35 11.07
N HIS A 238 4.12 -12.57 12.20
CA HIS A 238 4.80 -11.53 12.95
C HIS A 238 6.32 -11.74 12.89
N VAL A 239 7.05 -10.64 12.74
CA VAL A 239 8.50 -10.59 12.60
C VAL A 239 9.05 -9.62 13.64
N ASP A 240 9.56 -10.13 14.76
CA ASP A 240 10.29 -9.31 15.72
C ASP A 240 11.51 -10.05 16.26
N GLY A 241 12.69 -9.76 15.68
CA GLY A 241 14.04 -10.05 16.16
C GLY A 241 14.38 -11.51 16.52
N HIS A 242 13.63 -12.07 17.46
CA HIS A 242 13.77 -13.40 18.05
C HIS A 242 12.55 -14.31 17.84
N LEU A 243 11.37 -13.75 17.54
CA LEU A 243 10.15 -14.52 17.31
C LEU A 243 9.64 -14.32 15.88
N LYS A 244 9.38 -15.45 15.24
CA LYS A 244 8.84 -15.57 13.89
C LYS A 244 7.75 -16.62 13.96
N HIS A 245 6.50 -16.20 13.98
CA HIS A 245 5.40 -17.16 13.97
C HIS A 245 4.21 -16.66 13.15
N THR A 246 3.35 -17.61 12.83
CA THR A 246 2.09 -17.38 12.13
C THR A 246 1.03 -16.98 13.15
N VAL A 247 0.52 -15.76 13.01
CA VAL A 247 -0.55 -15.23 13.85
C VAL A 247 -1.91 -15.75 13.39
N SER A 248 -2.10 -15.84 12.07
CA SER A 248 -3.32 -16.42 11.50
C SER A 248 -3.02 -17.06 10.15
N ARG A 249 -3.65 -18.20 9.88
CA ARG A 249 -3.62 -18.87 8.58
C ARG A 249 -5.03 -18.94 8.02
N PHE A 250 -5.24 -18.40 6.83
CA PHE A 250 -6.48 -18.46 6.07
C PHE A 250 -6.30 -19.49 4.96
N THR A 251 -7.22 -20.44 4.87
CA THR A 251 -7.14 -21.54 3.90
C THR A 251 -8.11 -21.30 2.75
N SER A 252 -7.80 -21.84 1.57
CA SER A 252 -8.67 -21.74 0.38
C SER A 252 -10.05 -22.37 0.58
N SER A 253 -10.21 -23.27 1.55
CA SER A 253 -11.52 -23.83 1.96
C SER A 253 -12.33 -22.88 2.85
N GLY A 254 -11.73 -21.77 3.27
CA GLY A 254 -12.35 -20.74 4.10
C GLY A 254 -12.18 -20.94 5.61
N GLN A 255 -11.38 -21.93 6.05
CA GLN A 255 -11.04 -22.09 7.46
C GLN A 255 -9.97 -21.07 7.88
N VAL A 256 -10.08 -20.60 9.12
CA VAL A 256 -9.12 -19.69 9.75
C VAL A 256 -8.53 -20.37 10.97
N HIS A 257 -7.21 -20.42 11.01
CA HIS A 257 -6.43 -21.08 12.04
C HIS A 257 -5.73 -20.04 12.92
N THR A 258 -6.23 -20.00 14.17
CA THR A 258 -5.75 -19.31 15.38
C THR A 258 -4.51 -19.90 16.05
N ASN A 259 -3.60 -19.11 16.62
CA ASN A 259 -2.76 -19.53 17.76
C ASN A 259 -2.05 -20.89 17.57
N GLN A 260 -1.36 -21.04 16.44
CA GLN A 260 -0.63 -22.26 16.14
C GLN A 260 0.82 -21.89 15.81
N ASP A 261 1.75 -22.45 16.58
CA ASP A 261 3.20 -22.36 16.39
C ASP A 261 3.63 -23.08 15.11
N TYR A 262 3.23 -22.52 13.97
CA TYR A 262 3.57 -23.02 12.65
C TYR A 262 4.88 -22.44 12.17
N ASN A 263 5.97 -22.79 12.84
CA ASN A 263 7.32 -22.42 12.41
C ASN A 263 7.58 -22.83 10.95
N ASP A 264 7.01 -23.97 10.52
CA ASP A 264 7.15 -24.49 9.15
C ASP A 264 6.44 -23.64 8.09
N PHE A 265 5.28 -23.03 8.41
CA PHE A 265 4.57 -22.18 7.46
C PHE A 265 5.17 -20.78 7.40
N THR A 266 5.65 -20.30 8.54
CA THR A 266 6.19 -18.95 8.71
C THR A 266 7.31 -18.62 7.72
N ARG A 267 8.17 -19.60 7.39
CA ARG A 267 9.28 -19.42 6.46
C ARG A 267 8.85 -19.05 5.03
N HIS A 268 7.64 -19.43 4.62
CA HIS A 268 7.13 -19.13 3.28
C HIS A 268 6.92 -17.63 3.05
N VAL A 269 6.77 -16.83 4.12
CA VAL A 269 6.44 -15.40 4.03
C VAL A 269 7.56 -14.53 4.62
N ILE A 270 8.16 -14.91 5.75
CA ILE A 270 9.14 -14.06 6.45
C ILE A 270 10.49 -13.95 5.71
N TYR A 271 10.87 -14.94 4.91
CA TYR A 271 12.14 -14.89 4.16
C TYR A 271 12.01 -14.33 2.76
N ARG A 272 10.80 -13.97 2.33
CA ARG A 272 10.62 -13.36 1.02
C ARG A 272 11.28 -11.98 0.97
N PRO A 273 12.02 -11.67 -0.10
CA PRO A 273 12.58 -10.35 -0.32
C PRO A 273 11.48 -9.30 -0.30
N MET A 274 11.77 -8.16 0.32
CA MET A 274 10.89 -7.00 0.37
C MET A 274 11.56 -5.86 -0.37
N GLN A 275 10.76 -5.07 -1.06
CA GLN A 275 11.15 -3.83 -1.69
C GLN A 275 10.39 -2.69 -1.00
N TYR A 276 11.10 -1.60 -0.74
CA TYR A 276 10.46 -0.39 -0.23
C TYR A 276 9.59 0.20 -1.33
N HIS A 277 8.39 0.61 -0.95
CA HIS A 277 7.67 1.60 -1.73
C HIS A 277 8.48 2.90 -1.62
N CYS A 278 8.78 3.57 -2.74
CA CYS A 278 9.27 4.95 -2.66
C CYS A 278 8.25 5.74 -1.81
N SER A 279 8.71 6.50 -0.83
CA SER A 279 7.84 7.34 0.00
C SER A 279 6.92 8.23 -0.85
N SER A 280 5.99 8.97 -0.24
CA SER A 280 5.26 10.00 -0.97
C SER A 280 6.24 10.79 -1.85
N LEU A 281 5.87 11.08 -3.09
CA LEU A 281 6.68 11.85 -4.05
C LEU A 281 7.23 13.17 -3.46
N GLU A 282 6.70 13.62 -2.33
CA GLU A 282 7.14 14.79 -1.57
C GLU A 282 8.47 14.61 -0.81
N ASP A 283 8.88 13.37 -0.50
CA ASP A 283 10.08 13.09 0.32
C ASP A 283 11.38 13.00 -0.52
N THR A 284 11.29 13.11 -1.85
CA THR A 284 12.48 13.26 -2.72
C THR A 284 13.12 14.64 -2.66
N SER A 285 12.52 15.58 -1.92
CA SER A 285 13.01 16.96 -1.76
C SER A 285 14.20 17.09 -0.80
N LYS A 286 14.60 16.01 -0.10
CA LYS A 286 15.78 16.02 0.76
C LYS A 286 16.96 15.33 0.07
N PRO A 287 18.08 16.04 -0.20
CA PRO A 287 19.28 15.41 -0.70
C PRO A 287 19.79 14.39 0.32
N SER A 288 19.87 13.12 -0.10
CA SER A 288 20.50 12.06 0.69
C SER A 288 21.97 12.42 0.95
N PRO A 289 22.46 12.38 2.21
CA PRO A 289 23.89 12.56 2.51
C PRO A 289 24.74 11.32 2.17
N TYR A 290 24.16 10.28 1.58
CA TYR A 290 24.88 9.07 1.20
C TYR A 290 24.88 8.93 -0.33
N GLN A 291 26.03 9.17 -0.95
CA GLN A 291 26.31 8.71 -2.31
C GLN A 291 26.61 7.21 -2.25
N PRO A 292 25.79 6.32 -2.85
CA PRO A 292 26.23 4.97 -3.12
C PRO A 292 27.24 5.01 -4.28
N THR A 293 28.39 4.39 -4.05
CA THR A 293 29.29 3.98 -5.12
C THR A 293 28.51 3.14 -6.13
N VAL A 294 28.55 3.58 -7.39
CA VAL A 294 28.00 2.91 -8.56
C VAL A 294 28.54 1.48 -8.61
N VAL A 295 27.65 0.50 -8.42
CA VAL A 295 27.83 -0.86 -8.92
C VAL A 295 26.80 -1.04 -10.02
N ASP A 296 27.23 -0.73 -11.24
CA ASP A 296 26.51 -1.05 -12.46
C ASP A 296 26.42 -2.56 -12.61
N SER A 297 25.20 -3.10 -12.62
CA SER A 297 24.73 -4.11 -13.59
C SER A 297 23.37 -4.67 -13.17
N CYS A 298 22.30 -4.05 -13.67
CA CYS A 298 21.05 -4.76 -13.91
C CYS A 298 21.21 -5.50 -15.25
N PRO A 299 21.09 -6.83 -15.33
CA PRO A 299 21.22 -7.53 -16.61
C PRO A 299 20.01 -7.21 -17.50
N PRO A 300 20.21 -7.08 -18.83
CA PRO A 300 19.11 -6.80 -19.75
C PRO A 300 18.13 -7.98 -19.78
N CYS A 301 16.83 -7.69 -19.62
CA CYS A 301 15.77 -8.63 -19.96
C CYS A 301 15.82 -8.90 -21.47
N ALA A 302 16.11 -10.14 -21.84
CA ALA A 302 16.01 -10.60 -23.22
C ALA A 302 14.54 -10.64 -23.66
N LEU A 303 14.29 -10.14 -24.87
CA LEU A 303 13.02 -10.17 -25.61
C LEU A 303 12.56 -11.60 -25.92
#